data_AF-A0A2N6E4B2-F1
#
_entry.id   AF-A0A2N6E4B2-F1
#
_cell.length_a   1.000
_cell.length_b   1.000
_cell.length_c   1.000
_cell.angle_alpha   90.00
_cell.angle_beta   90.00
_cell.angle_gamma   90.00
#
_symmetry.space_group_name_H-M   'P 1'
#
loop_
_entity.id
_entity.type
_entity.pdbx_description
1 polymer ?
#
loop_
_entity_poly.entity_id
_entity_poly.type
_entity_poly.pdbx_seq_one_letter_code
_entity_poly.pdbx_strand_id
1 'polypeptide(L)'
;MTESEWERRCRRCGRCCYEKVDDAGRIFVTSQPCPHLDQDSRLCRIYHDRARLHPECIKITPDIVPLGWLPADCPYVADVPDYVAPAPWRDET
;
A
#
# COMPACT_ATOMS: atom_id res chain seq x y z
N MET A 1 -8.35 10.09 15.72
CA MET A 1 -7.92 8.68 15.68
C MET A 1 -6.47 8.63 16.09
N THR A 2 -6.11 7.71 16.99
CA THR A 2 -4.71 7.49 17.38
C THR A 2 -3.98 6.66 16.33
N GLU A 3 -2.65 6.74 16.30
CA GLU A 3 -1.83 5.89 15.41
C GLU A 3 -2.08 4.40 15.63
N SER A 4 -2.26 3.98 16.89
CA SER A 4 -2.56 2.58 17.23
C SER A 4 -3.92 2.13 16.70
N GLU A 5 -4.96 2.97 16.81
CA GLU A 5 -6.28 2.69 16.22
C GLU A 5 -6.22 2.58 14.70
N TRP A 6 -5.45 3.45 14.07
CA TRP A 6 -5.23 3.43 12.63
C TRP A 6 -4.55 2.13 12.20
N GLU A 7 -3.42 1.79 12.82
CA GLU A 7 -2.64 0.60 12.48
C GLU A 7 -3.42 -0.72 12.68
N ARG A 8 -4.41 -0.75 13.60
CA ARG A 8 -5.32 -1.90 13.77
C ARG A 8 -6.19 -2.19 12.55
N ARG A 9 -6.37 -1.24 11.63
CA ARG A 9 -7.09 -1.47 10.37
C ARG A 9 -6.30 -2.37 9.41
N CYS A 10 -4.98 -2.45 9.57
CA CYS A 10 -4.14 -3.27 8.69
C CYS A 10 -4.47 -4.76 8.81
N ARG A 11 -4.96 -5.36 7.72
CA ARG A 11 -5.17 -6.82 7.60
C ARG A 11 -3.90 -7.63 7.31
N ARG A 12 -2.72 -6.99 7.29
CA ARG A 12 -1.42 -7.65 7.04
C ARG A 12 -1.41 -8.48 5.75
N CYS A 13 -2.02 -7.96 4.68
CA CYS A 13 -2.16 -8.68 3.40
C CYS A 13 -0.96 -8.51 2.45
N GLY A 14 0.02 -7.68 2.78
CA GLY A 14 1.23 -7.45 1.95
C GLY A 14 1.03 -6.59 0.70
N ARG A 15 -0.20 -6.33 0.24
CA ARG A 15 -0.47 -5.58 -1.01
C ARG A 15 0.04 -4.13 -1.02
N CYS A 16 0.21 -3.50 0.15
CA CYS A 16 0.86 -2.19 0.24
C CYS A 16 2.36 -2.23 -0.10
N CYS A 17 3.00 -3.39 -0.13
CA CYS A 17 4.41 -3.58 -0.43
C CYS A 17 4.73 -3.83 -1.90
N TYR A 18 3.75 -3.87 -2.80
CA TYR A 18 4.02 -3.95 -4.24
C TYR A 18 4.34 -2.57 -4.80
N GLU A 19 5.10 -2.49 -5.87
CA GLU A 19 5.46 -1.21 -6.49
C GLU A 19 4.21 -0.50 -7.06
N LYS A 20 4.24 0.83 -7.02
CA LYS A 20 3.23 1.69 -7.61
C LYS A 20 3.87 2.56 -8.68
N VAL A 21 3.19 2.66 -9.82
CA VAL A 21 3.59 3.51 -10.93
C VAL A 21 2.53 4.58 -11.11
N ASP A 22 2.95 5.83 -11.18
CA ASP A 22 2.09 6.93 -11.63
C ASP A 22 2.29 7.11 -13.15
N ASP A 23 1.22 6.91 -13.91
CA ASP A 23 1.16 7.22 -15.33
C ASP A 23 0.02 8.22 -15.58
N ALA A 24 0.41 9.45 -15.91
CA ALA A 24 -0.48 10.58 -16.17
C ALA A 24 -1.50 10.86 -15.04
N GLY A 25 -1.09 10.74 -13.78
CA GLY A 25 -1.92 11.01 -12.60
C GLY A 25 -2.82 9.85 -12.20
N ARG A 26 -2.68 8.69 -12.87
CA ARG A 26 -3.35 7.45 -12.49
C ARG A 26 -2.33 6.50 -11.87
N ILE A 27 -2.68 5.98 -10.69
CA ILE A 27 -1.83 5.02 -9.99
C ILE A 27 -2.12 3.61 -10.49
N PHE A 28 -1.04 2.89 -10.75
CA PHE A 28 -1.02 1.50 -11.12
C PHE A 28 -0.21 0.69 -10.11
N VAL A 29 -0.54 -0.58 -9.95
CA VAL A 29 0.21 -1.54 -9.13
C VAL A 29 0.84 -2.59 -10.05
N THR A 30 2.11 -2.92 -9.83
CA THR A 30 2.83 -3.97 -10.58
C THR A 30 2.88 -5.27 -9.77
N SER A 31 3.30 -6.38 -10.38
CA SER A 31 3.59 -7.63 -9.66
C SER A 31 4.92 -7.62 -8.90
N GLN A 32 5.73 -6.56 -9.02
CA GLN A 32 7.03 -6.46 -8.35
C GLN A 32 6.85 -6.18 -6.85
N PRO A 33 7.22 -7.13 -5.96
CA PRO A 33 7.19 -6.88 -4.53
C PRO A 33 8.41 -6.06 -4.09
N CYS A 34 8.23 -5.30 -3.00
CA CYS A 34 9.31 -4.69 -2.23
C CYS A 34 10.33 -5.77 -1.81
N PRO A 35 11.64 -5.50 -1.86
CA PRO A 35 12.68 -6.45 -1.42
C PRO A 35 12.55 -6.93 0.03
N HIS A 36 11.82 -6.19 0.87
CA HIS A 36 11.60 -6.51 2.27
C HIS A 36 10.26 -7.20 2.56
N LEU A 37 9.44 -7.47 1.54
CA LEU A 37 8.24 -8.29 1.69
C LEU A 37 8.65 -9.77 1.78
N ASP A 38 8.29 -10.41 2.90
CA ASP A 38 8.27 -11.86 2.97
C ASP A 38 7.00 -12.36 2.27
N GLN A 39 7.16 -13.01 1.11
CA GLN A 39 6.02 -13.39 0.25
C GLN A 39 5.22 -14.57 0.83
N ASP A 40 5.83 -15.42 1.65
CA ASP A 40 5.16 -16.56 2.30
C ASP A 40 4.22 -16.07 3.42
N SER A 41 4.76 -15.24 4.33
CA SER A 41 3.99 -14.69 5.45
C SER A 41 3.16 -13.45 5.07
N ARG A 42 3.51 -12.79 3.96
CA ARG A 42 2.99 -11.48 3.49
C ARG A 42 3.32 -10.33 4.44
N LEU A 43 4.34 -10.48 5.28
CA LEU A 43 4.76 -9.48 6.26
C LEU A 43 6.00 -8.72 5.79
N CYS A 44 6.06 -7.43 6.12
CA CYS A 44 7.28 -6.65 5.92
C CYS A 44 8.30 -7.01 7.01
N ARG A 45 9.49 -7.44 6.59
CA ARG A 45 10.59 -7.82 7.50
C ARG A 45 11.15 -6.65 8.32
N ILE A 46 10.89 -5.42 7.88
CA ILE A 46 11.42 -4.19 8.49
C ILE A 46 10.32 -3.19 8.87
N TYR A 47 9.09 -3.64 9.14
CA TYR A 47 7.92 -2.75 9.27
C TYR A 47 8.11 -1.54 10.20
N HIS A 48 8.74 -1.75 11.37
CA HIS A 48 8.99 -0.71 12.36
C HIS A 48 10.04 0.33 11.91
N ASP A 49 10.98 -0.08 11.05
CA ASP A 49 12.08 0.74 10.54
C ASP A 49 11.91 1.13 9.07
N ARG A 50 10.76 0.80 8.45
CA ARG A 50 10.57 0.86 7.00
C ARG A 50 10.86 2.24 6.40
N ALA A 51 10.43 3.31 7.05
CA ALA A 51 10.67 4.68 6.58
C ALA A 51 12.15 5.08 6.65
N ARG A 52 12.94 4.44 7.52
CA ARG A 52 14.37 4.70 7.70
C ARG A 52 15.23 3.85 6.77
N LEU A 53 14.86 2.58 6.59
CA LEU A 53 15.64 1.61 5.82
C LEU A 53 15.23 1.52 4.34
N HIS A 54 14.01 1.97 4.01
CA HIS A 54 13.44 1.97 2.66
C HIS A 54 12.66 3.29 2.48
N PRO A 55 13.34 4.42 2.21
CA PRO A 55 12.71 5.76 2.14
C PRO A 55 11.55 5.90 1.13
N GLU A 56 11.49 5.05 0.12
CA GLU A 56 10.39 4.89 -0.84
C GLU A 56 9.15 4.23 -0.21
N CYS A 57 9.29 3.60 0.96
CA CYS A 57 8.20 3.01 1.73
C CYS A 57 7.37 4.10 2.42
N ILE A 58 6.31 4.52 1.75
CA ILE A 58 5.42 5.53 2.31
C ILE A 58 4.52 4.92 3.38
N LYS A 59 4.52 5.57 4.54
CA LYS A 59 3.63 5.25 5.64
C LYS A 59 2.20 5.51 5.21
N ILE A 60 1.34 4.51 5.36
CA ILE A 60 -0.09 4.67 5.13
C ILE A 60 -0.65 5.53 6.25
N THR A 61 -0.98 6.78 5.95
CA THR A 61 -1.66 7.73 6.85
C THR A 61 -2.99 8.14 6.23
N PRO A 62 -3.94 8.69 7.01
CA PRO A 62 -5.21 9.18 6.45
C PRO A 62 -5.06 10.12 5.26
N ASP A 63 -4.02 10.96 5.23
CA ASP A 63 -3.77 11.91 4.13
C ASP A 63 -3.24 11.26 2.85
N ILE A 64 -2.60 10.08 2.95
CA ILE A 64 -2.07 9.33 1.81
C ILE A 64 -3.13 8.41 1.19
N VAL A 65 -4.09 7.93 1.99
CA VAL A 65 -5.09 6.95 1.52
C VAL A 65 -5.83 7.42 0.26
N PRO A 66 -6.29 8.68 0.13
CA PRO A 66 -7.00 9.14 -1.07
C PRO A 66 -6.19 9.08 -2.37
N LEU A 67 -4.86 8.90 -2.31
CA LEU A 67 -4.00 8.86 -3.49
C LEU A 67 -4.17 7.59 -4.35
N GLY A 68 -4.99 6.62 -3.94
CA GLY A 68 -5.29 5.45 -4.79
C GLY A 68 -4.22 4.36 -4.75
N TRP A 69 -3.46 4.23 -3.65
CA TRP A 69 -2.32 3.30 -3.56
C TRP A 69 -2.69 1.90 -3.03
N LEU A 70 -3.91 1.75 -2.55
CA LEU A 70 -4.37 0.58 -1.83
C LEU A 70 -5.51 -0.09 -2.61
N PRO A 71 -5.63 -1.42 -2.54
CA PRO A 71 -6.76 -2.12 -3.13
C PRO A 71 -8.10 -1.63 -2.56
N ALA A 72 -9.17 -1.72 -3.36
CA ALA A 72 -10.51 -1.26 -2.99
C ALA A 72 -11.07 -1.94 -1.72
N ASP A 73 -10.63 -3.16 -1.42
CA ASP A 73 -11.03 -3.93 -0.23
C ASP A 73 -10.09 -3.70 0.97
N CYS A 74 -9.14 -2.77 0.88
CA CYS A 74 -8.26 -2.42 1.99
C CYS A 74 -9.04 -1.69 3.09
N PRO A 75 -8.98 -2.11 4.37
CA PRO A 75 -9.75 -1.42 5.42
C PRO A 75 -9.34 0.04 5.67
N TYR A 76 -8.16 0.44 5.21
CA TYR A 76 -7.74 1.84 5.27
C TYR A 76 -8.56 2.76 4.37
N VAL A 77 -9.12 2.24 3.26
CA VAL A 77 -9.89 3.03 2.29
C VAL A 77 -11.39 3.03 2.58
N ALA A 78 -11.85 2.27 3.58
CA ALA A 78 -13.28 2.01 3.83
C ALA A 78 -14.11 3.29 4.05
N ASP A 79 -13.50 4.35 4.56
CA ASP A 79 -14.15 5.62 4.86
C ASP A 79 -13.92 6.67 3.75
N VAL A 80 -13.34 6.29 2.61
CA VAL A 80 -13.01 7.22 1.51
C VAL A 80 -14.11 7.15 0.43
N PRO A 81 -14.92 8.21 0.28
CA PRO A 81 -15.96 8.24 -0.74
C PRO A 81 -15.35 8.24 -2.14
N ASP A 82 -16.01 7.56 -3.08
CA ASP A 82 -15.61 7.48 -4.49
C ASP A 82 -14.14 7.05 -4.72
N TYR A 83 -13.62 6.20 -3.81
CA TYR A 83 -12.23 5.76 -3.85
C TYR A 83 -11.88 5.04 -5.15
N VAL A 84 -10.82 5.51 -5.81
CA VAL A 84 -10.25 4.88 -7.01
C VAL A 84 -9.03 4.05 -6.62
N ALA A 85 -9.20 2.73 -6.63
CA ALA A 85 -8.11 1.78 -6.39
C ALA A 85 -7.10 1.76 -7.56
N PRO A 86 -5.83 1.38 -7.31
CA PRO A 86 -4.83 1.30 -8.37
C PRO A 86 -5.22 0.20 -9.35
N ALA A 87 -5.05 0.48 -10.64
CA ALA A 87 -5.23 -0.52 -11.69
C ALA A 87 -3.96 -1.39 -11.83
N PRO A 88 -4.04 -2.63 -12.34
CA PRO A 88 -2.85 -3.37 -12.73
C PRO A 88 -2.03 -2.61 -13.78
N TRP A 89 -0.71 -2.58 -13.64
CA TRP A 89 0.19 -2.02 -14.65
C TRP A 89 0.12 -2.83 -15.94
N ARG A 90 0.22 -2.14 -17.08
CA ARG A 90 0.09 -2.76 -18.41
C ARG A 90 1.25 -3.77 -18.59
N ASP A 91 0.95 -4.91 -19.23
CA ASP A 91 1.87 -6.02 -19.55
C ASP A 91 2.12 -7.11 -18.50
N GLU A 92 1.13 -7.42 -17.66
CA GLU A 92 1.13 -8.64 -16.83
C GLU A 92 0.00 -9.58 -17.25
N THR A 93 0.14 -10.17 -18.45
CA THR A 93 -0.66 -11.32 -18.92
C THR A 93 0.10 -12.61 -18.66
#